data_AF-B4UH77-F1
#
_entry.id   AF-B4UH77-F1
#
_cell.length_a   1.000
_cell.length_b   1.000
_cell.length_c   1.000
_cell.angle_alpha   90.00
_cell.angle_beta   90.00
_cell.angle_gamma   90.00
#
_symmetry.space_group_name_H-M   'P 1'
#
loop_
_entity.id
_entity.type
_entity.pdbx_description
1 polymer ?
#
loop_
_entity_poly.entity_id
_entity_poly.type
_entity_poly.pdbx_seq_one_letter_code
_entity_poly.pdbx_strand_id
1 'polypeptide(L)'
;MRLRSIAIAALAALASGCAATRPLPAPDFAAPAAPAAPDAAAGPGARAPDAGVDGGADAAAEPVVTSAVAPEDAAHPEGAPEAPRDPALERLRDEVLEAARARLGARTRLDCSGYVLAALRAAGLTPRLGPARSRSEALYRASRPVERPRPGDLVFFHDTYDRDRNGHGGDRFTHVGLVEAVDGDAVTILHRGGRVVRIRMDLARPSDPTANDPVRIARRRDARGTRYLAGELFAAYGELLDARVTQMLQGGRAAVPRARHPAAR
;
A
#
# COMPACT_ATOMS: atom_id res chain seq x y z
N MET A 1 -53.56 -38.27 31.26
CA MET A 1 -53.04 -38.20 32.63
C MET A 1 -51.85 -39.14 32.78
N ARG A 2 -50.68 -38.56 33.07
CA ARG A 2 -49.57 -39.04 33.94
C ARG A 2 -48.23 -38.61 33.34
N LEU A 3 -47.80 -37.42 33.78
CA LEU A 3 -46.44 -36.90 33.64
C LEU A 3 -45.47 -37.77 34.43
N ARG A 4 -44.26 -37.97 33.89
CA ARG A 4 -43.09 -38.29 34.70
C ARG A 4 -41.97 -37.31 34.35
N SER A 5 -41.78 -36.39 35.27
CA SER A 5 -40.66 -35.49 35.43
C SER A 5 -39.38 -36.28 35.71
N ILE A 6 -38.28 -35.93 35.05
CA ILE A 6 -36.94 -36.20 35.55
C ILE A 6 -36.18 -34.87 35.49
N ALA A 7 -35.99 -34.30 36.67
CA ALA A 7 -35.03 -33.24 36.93
C ALA A 7 -33.64 -33.87 37.03
N ILE A 8 -32.64 -33.32 36.35
CA ILE A 8 -31.24 -33.51 36.70
C ILE A 8 -30.64 -32.15 36.98
N ALA A 9 -30.05 -32.09 38.17
CA ALA A 9 -29.54 -30.94 38.87
C ALA A 9 -28.31 -30.33 38.22
N ALA A 10 -28.13 -29.05 38.56
CA ALA A 10 -26.99 -28.21 38.29
C ALA A 10 -25.66 -28.83 38.73
N LEU A 11 -24.61 -28.56 37.95
CA LEU A 11 -23.24 -28.48 38.47
C LEU A 11 -22.56 -27.25 37.86
N ALA A 12 -22.46 -26.21 38.68
CA ALA A 12 -21.61 -25.06 38.44
C ALA A 12 -20.18 -25.41 38.87
N ALA A 13 -19.21 -25.15 37.99
CA ALA A 13 -17.80 -25.05 38.36
C ALA A 13 -17.20 -23.83 37.68
N LEU A 14 -16.89 -22.83 38.50
CA LEU A 14 -16.08 -21.67 38.18
C LEU A 14 -14.64 -22.11 37.86
N ALA A 15 -14.08 -21.58 36.77
CA ALA A 15 -12.65 -21.40 36.63
C ALA A 15 -12.40 -20.10 35.85
N SER A 16 -12.25 -19.01 36.62
CA SER A 16 -11.73 -17.73 36.16
C SER A 16 -10.23 -17.89 35.91
N GLY A 17 -9.83 -17.88 34.64
CA GLY A 17 -8.42 -17.90 34.22
C GLY A 17 -8.01 -16.53 33.68
N CYS A 18 -7.61 -15.63 34.57
CA CYS A 18 -6.91 -14.40 34.21
C CYS A 18 -5.50 -14.76 33.69
N ALA A 19 -5.33 -14.83 32.37
CA ALA A 19 -4.00 -14.86 31.76
C ALA A 19 -3.40 -13.44 31.84
N ALA A 20 -2.67 -13.17 32.92
CA ALA A 20 -1.81 -12.01 33.02
C ALA A 20 -0.69 -12.11 31.97
N THR A 21 -0.81 -11.33 30.91
CA THR A 21 0.28 -11.08 29.96
C THR A 21 1.40 -10.33 30.68
N ARG A 22 2.50 -11.03 30.98
CA ARG A 22 3.75 -10.39 31.39
C ARG A 22 4.22 -9.47 30.25
N PRO A 23 4.46 -8.17 30.47
CA PRO A 23 5.13 -7.34 29.48
C PRO A 23 6.55 -7.86 29.27
N LEU A 24 6.93 -8.00 28.01
CA LEU A 24 8.32 -8.27 27.61
C LEU A 24 9.21 -7.11 28.10
N PRO A 25 10.42 -7.38 28.63
CA PRO A 25 11.36 -6.31 28.97
C PRO A 25 11.70 -5.50 27.71
N ALA A 26 11.73 -4.18 27.87
CA ALA A 26 12.18 -3.28 26.82
C ALA A 26 13.63 -3.63 26.41
N PRO A 27 13.99 -3.55 25.12
CA PRO A 27 15.38 -3.70 24.72
C PRO A 27 16.22 -2.55 25.28
N ASP A 28 17.29 -2.88 26.00
CA ASP A 28 18.34 -1.96 26.40
C ASP A 28 19.02 -1.39 25.16
N PHE A 29 18.67 -0.15 24.82
CA PHE A 29 19.45 0.64 23.86
C PHE A 29 20.64 1.24 24.59
N ALA A 30 21.68 0.43 24.78
CA ALA A 30 23.00 0.95 25.08
C ALA A 30 23.41 1.88 23.94
N ALA A 31 23.65 3.16 24.28
CA ALA A 31 24.11 4.18 23.35
C ALA A 31 25.45 3.74 22.73
N PRO A 32 25.63 3.84 21.40
CA PRO A 32 26.95 3.66 20.79
C PRO A 32 27.86 4.82 21.20
N ALA A 33 29.05 4.47 21.68
CA ALA A 33 30.13 5.38 21.98
C ALA A 33 30.51 6.25 20.77
N ALA A 34 30.83 7.51 21.03
CA ALA A 34 31.23 8.49 20.04
C ALA A 34 32.48 8.06 19.25
N PRO A 35 32.59 8.39 17.94
CA PRO A 35 33.78 8.10 17.16
C PRO A 35 34.93 9.06 17.50
N ALA A 36 36.13 8.50 17.67
CA ALA A 36 37.38 9.24 17.75
C ALA A 36 37.73 9.89 16.40
N ALA A 37 38.24 11.12 16.47
CA ALA A 37 38.70 11.93 15.34
C ALA A 37 40.01 11.40 14.72
N PRO A 38 40.33 11.78 13.46
CA PRO A 38 41.37 11.13 12.66
C PRO A 38 42.78 11.71 12.86
N ASP A 39 43.79 10.84 12.78
CA ASP A 39 45.19 11.21 12.64
C ASP A 39 45.51 11.63 11.20
N ALA A 40 46.17 12.79 11.11
CA ALA A 40 46.73 13.37 9.90
C ALA A 40 48.08 12.71 9.56
N ALA A 41 48.32 12.46 8.27
CA ALA A 41 49.67 12.33 7.73
C ALA A 41 49.72 12.92 6.32
N ALA A 42 50.54 13.95 6.18
CA ALA A 42 50.87 14.66 4.96
C ALA A 42 52.00 13.97 4.16
N GLY A 43 52.05 14.22 2.86
CA GLY A 43 53.24 14.00 2.02
C GLY A 43 52.99 14.24 0.52
N PRO A 44 53.96 14.75 -0.27
CA PRO A 44 53.72 15.91 -1.13
C PRO A 44 54.00 15.73 -2.64
N GLY A 45 53.43 16.64 -3.45
CA GLY A 45 54.15 17.38 -4.50
C GLY A 45 54.21 16.83 -5.93
N ALA A 46 53.60 17.58 -6.88
CA ALA A 46 54.17 17.98 -8.18
C ALA A 46 53.09 18.75 -8.99
N ARG A 47 53.14 20.09 -9.00
CA ARG A 47 53.62 20.98 -10.09
C ARG A 47 52.75 21.00 -11.36
N ALA A 48 52.11 22.15 -11.54
CA ALA A 48 51.52 22.66 -12.79
C ALA A 48 52.58 22.96 -13.86
N PRO A 49 52.14 23.21 -15.09
CA PRO A 49 52.35 24.56 -15.63
C PRO A 49 51.10 25.23 -16.22
N ASP A 50 51.10 26.55 -16.10
CA ASP A 50 50.18 27.55 -16.64
C ASP A 50 50.28 27.74 -18.16
N ALA A 51 49.15 28.07 -18.80
CA ALA A 51 48.97 29.13 -19.81
C ALA A 51 47.46 29.18 -20.15
N GLY A 52 46.72 30.25 -19.76
CA GLY A 52 46.32 31.37 -20.63
C GLY A 52 45.45 30.89 -21.81
N VAL A 53 44.19 31.30 -22.01
CA VAL A 53 43.72 32.69 -22.15
C VAL A 53 42.17 32.77 -22.08
N ASP A 54 41.71 33.83 -21.41
CA ASP A 54 40.56 34.73 -21.65
C ASP A 54 39.16 34.24 -22.07
N GLY A 55 38.19 34.60 -21.22
CA GLY A 55 37.05 35.42 -21.64
C GLY A 55 35.70 34.71 -21.73
N GLY A 56 34.79 35.01 -20.79
CA GLY A 56 33.37 34.74 -21.03
C GLY A 56 32.46 34.68 -19.81
N ALA A 57 31.96 35.86 -19.43
CA ALA A 57 30.64 36.12 -18.84
C ALA A 57 30.21 35.39 -17.55
N ASP A 58 30.06 36.23 -16.52
CA ASP A 58 29.17 36.04 -15.38
C ASP A 58 27.79 35.50 -15.80
N ALA A 59 27.40 34.38 -15.20
CA ALA A 59 26.00 34.02 -15.00
C ALA A 59 25.89 33.14 -13.75
N ALA A 60 25.75 33.80 -12.61
CA ALA A 60 25.25 33.18 -11.39
C ALA A 60 23.84 32.65 -11.67
N ALA A 61 23.71 31.33 -11.82
CA ALA A 61 22.41 30.67 -11.81
C ALA A 61 22.00 30.46 -10.34
N GLU A 62 21.31 31.46 -9.80
CA GLU A 62 20.50 31.37 -8.58
C GLU A 62 19.55 30.16 -8.68
N PRO A 63 19.40 29.33 -7.63
CA PRO A 63 18.37 28.31 -7.61
C PRO A 63 17.00 28.98 -7.52
N VAL A 64 16.22 28.90 -8.59
CA VAL A 64 14.81 29.32 -8.61
C VAL A 64 14.03 28.43 -7.64
N VAL A 65 13.85 28.94 -6.41
CA VAL A 65 12.88 28.44 -5.44
C VAL A 65 11.51 28.88 -5.92
N THR A 66 10.79 28.06 -6.69
CA THR A 66 9.36 28.26 -6.88
C THR A 66 8.63 27.76 -5.64
N SER A 67 8.54 28.64 -4.65
CA SER A 67 7.59 28.54 -3.55
C SER A 67 6.18 28.49 -4.15
N ALA A 68 5.57 27.30 -4.21
CA ALA A 68 4.15 27.16 -4.44
C ALA A 68 3.44 27.58 -3.14
N VAL A 69 3.08 28.86 -3.08
CA VAL A 69 2.14 29.39 -2.10
C VAL A 69 0.85 28.59 -2.23
N ALA A 70 0.45 27.96 -1.13
CA ALA A 70 -0.83 27.28 -1.01
C ALA A 70 -1.97 28.27 -1.25
N PRO A 71 -3.00 27.93 -2.04
CA PRO A 71 -4.28 28.60 -1.91
C PRO A 71 -4.94 28.10 -0.62
N GLU A 72 -5.02 28.98 0.37
CA GLU A 72 -5.96 28.87 1.48
C GLU A 72 -7.40 28.98 0.95
N ASP A 73 -8.30 28.22 1.56
CA ASP A 73 -9.76 28.20 1.37
C ASP A 73 -10.29 27.80 -0.02
N ALA A 74 -10.19 26.50 -0.31
CA ALA A 74 -11.23 25.82 -1.07
C ALA A 74 -12.07 24.98 -0.10
N ALA A 75 -13.14 25.58 0.41
CA ALA A 75 -14.24 24.86 1.02
C ALA A 75 -14.62 23.67 0.12
N HIS A 76 -14.56 22.47 0.68
CA HIS A 76 -15.03 21.25 0.02
C HIS A 76 -16.47 21.45 -0.41
N PRO A 77 -16.82 21.37 -1.70
CA PRO A 77 -18.21 21.18 -2.06
C PRO A 77 -18.64 19.81 -1.52
N GLU A 78 -19.42 19.84 -0.44
CA GLU A 78 -20.27 18.72 -0.03
C GLU A 78 -21.07 18.24 -1.25
N GLY A 79 -20.98 16.93 -1.51
CA GLY A 79 -22.03 16.20 -2.22
C GLY A 79 -22.36 16.68 -3.63
N ALA A 80 -21.41 16.57 -4.56
CA ALA A 80 -21.84 16.28 -5.94
C ALA A 80 -22.64 14.97 -5.90
N PRO A 81 -23.86 14.91 -6.47
CA PRO A 81 -24.68 13.71 -6.44
C PRO A 81 -23.91 12.57 -7.08
N GLU A 82 -23.55 11.61 -6.25
CA GLU A 82 -22.82 10.43 -6.67
C GLU A 82 -23.67 9.71 -7.71
N ALA A 83 -23.13 9.51 -8.91
CA ALA A 83 -23.86 8.85 -10.00
C ALA A 83 -24.51 7.55 -9.48
N PRO A 84 -25.74 7.21 -9.94
CA PRO A 84 -26.45 6.02 -9.47
C PRO A 84 -25.54 4.79 -9.52
N ARG A 85 -25.27 4.22 -8.34
CA ARG A 85 -24.34 3.10 -8.18
C ARG A 85 -24.95 1.86 -8.83
N ASP A 86 -24.21 1.21 -9.72
CA ASP A 86 -24.61 -0.09 -10.28
C ASP A 86 -24.55 -1.15 -9.16
N PRO A 87 -25.70 -1.71 -8.72
CA PRO A 87 -25.71 -2.66 -7.62
C PRO A 87 -24.95 -3.96 -7.93
N ALA A 88 -24.75 -4.32 -9.21
CA ALA A 88 -23.91 -5.46 -9.58
C ALA A 88 -22.42 -5.16 -9.36
N LEU A 89 -22.00 -3.93 -9.67
CA LEU A 89 -20.64 -3.46 -9.46
C LEU A 89 -20.32 -3.36 -7.96
N GLU A 90 -21.24 -2.85 -7.15
CA GLU A 90 -21.06 -2.79 -5.70
C GLU A 90 -20.90 -4.17 -5.08
N ARG A 91 -21.72 -5.16 -5.47
CA ARG A 91 -21.53 -6.55 -5.03
C ARG A 91 -20.17 -7.12 -5.43
N LEU A 92 -19.68 -6.80 -6.62
CA LEU A 92 -18.37 -7.24 -7.08
C LEU A 92 -17.23 -6.59 -6.26
N ARG A 93 -17.36 -5.31 -5.89
CA ARG A 93 -16.44 -4.62 -4.99
C ARG A 93 -16.40 -5.31 -3.63
N ASP A 94 -17.57 -5.64 -3.08
CA ASP A 94 -17.70 -6.37 -1.82
C ASP A 94 -17.02 -7.75 -1.89
N GLU A 95 -17.26 -8.53 -2.95
CA GLU A 95 -16.62 -9.85 -3.14
C GLU A 95 -15.08 -9.75 -3.18
N VAL A 96 -14.54 -8.73 -3.86
CA VAL A 96 -13.09 -8.50 -3.91
C VAL A 96 -12.55 -8.15 -2.52
N LEU A 97 -13.23 -7.27 -1.78
CA LEU A 97 -12.82 -6.84 -0.45
C LEU A 97 -12.90 -7.97 0.58
N GLU A 98 -13.95 -8.80 0.53
CA GLU A 98 -14.07 -9.98 1.38
C GLU A 98 -12.93 -10.97 1.12
N ALA A 99 -12.61 -11.25 -0.16
CA ALA A 99 -11.51 -12.11 -0.52
C ALA A 99 -10.12 -11.56 -0.11
N ALA A 100 -9.98 -10.23 -0.09
CA ALA A 100 -8.79 -9.54 0.38
C ALA A 100 -8.66 -9.63 1.91
N ARG A 101 -9.72 -9.27 2.65
CA ARG A 101 -9.79 -9.33 4.12
C ARG A 101 -9.57 -10.73 4.67
N ALA A 102 -10.04 -11.77 3.98
CA ALA A 102 -9.83 -13.17 4.36
C ALA A 102 -8.34 -13.56 4.48
N ARG A 103 -7.42 -12.77 3.91
CA ARG A 103 -5.97 -12.98 3.99
C ARG A 103 -5.28 -12.05 4.98
N LEU A 104 -6.01 -11.17 5.67
CA LEU A 104 -5.43 -10.21 6.60
C LEU A 104 -4.57 -10.94 7.65
N GLY A 105 -3.36 -10.43 7.85
CA GLY A 105 -2.39 -10.97 8.77
C GLY A 105 -1.60 -12.19 8.28
N ALA A 106 -2.00 -12.80 7.16
CA ALA A 106 -1.33 -13.96 6.59
C ALA A 106 0.08 -13.63 6.09
N ARG A 107 1.00 -14.58 6.27
CA ARG A 107 2.29 -14.60 5.57
C ARG A 107 2.09 -15.38 4.27
N THR A 108 2.38 -14.76 3.15
CA THR A 108 2.15 -15.35 1.82
C THR A 108 3.38 -15.17 0.93
N ARG A 109 3.57 -16.11 0.01
CA ARG A 109 4.60 -16.01 -1.04
C ARG A 109 4.21 -15.00 -2.13
N LEU A 110 2.92 -14.69 -2.27
CA LEU A 110 2.43 -13.65 -3.19
C LEU A 110 3.05 -12.31 -2.83
N ASP A 111 3.45 -11.49 -3.80
CA ASP A 111 3.81 -10.07 -3.63
C ASP A 111 2.58 -9.15 -3.55
N CYS A 112 2.79 -7.84 -3.50
CA CYS A 112 1.71 -6.85 -3.44
C CYS A 112 0.73 -7.00 -4.60
N SER A 113 1.24 -7.03 -5.83
CA SER A 113 0.43 -7.24 -7.03
C SER A 113 -0.22 -8.63 -7.08
N GLY A 114 0.48 -9.68 -6.65
CA GLY A 114 -0.04 -11.05 -6.58
C GLY A 114 -1.15 -11.20 -5.55
N TYR A 115 -1.08 -10.48 -4.43
CA TYR A 115 -2.15 -10.41 -3.44
C TYR A 115 -3.43 -9.79 -4.03
N VAL A 116 -3.30 -8.63 -4.70
CA VAL A 116 -4.43 -7.96 -5.38
C VAL A 116 -5.03 -8.87 -6.45
N LEU A 117 -4.21 -9.47 -7.31
CA LEU A 117 -4.66 -10.40 -8.36
C LEU A 117 -5.33 -11.65 -7.79
N ALA A 118 -4.92 -12.12 -6.61
CA ALA A 118 -5.56 -13.25 -5.95
C ALA A 118 -6.95 -12.88 -5.40
N ALA A 119 -7.12 -11.68 -4.85
CA ALA A 119 -8.42 -11.17 -4.41
C ALA A 119 -9.39 -11.00 -5.60
N LEU A 120 -8.92 -10.36 -6.67
CA LEU A 120 -9.69 -10.22 -7.92
C LEU A 120 -10.11 -11.58 -8.49
N ARG A 121 -9.19 -12.55 -8.56
CA ARG A 121 -9.49 -13.90 -9.05
C ARG A 121 -10.51 -14.64 -8.20
N ALA A 122 -10.47 -14.46 -6.89
CA ALA A 122 -11.45 -15.06 -5.99
C ALA A 122 -12.87 -14.51 -6.22
N ALA A 123 -12.99 -13.26 -6.64
CA ALA A 123 -14.24 -12.65 -7.13
C ALA A 123 -14.53 -12.94 -8.62
N GLY A 124 -13.79 -13.86 -9.25
CA GLY A 124 -13.99 -14.26 -10.65
C GLY A 124 -13.44 -13.28 -11.69
N LEU A 125 -12.56 -12.35 -11.31
CA LEU A 125 -11.95 -11.36 -12.20
C LEU A 125 -10.52 -11.71 -12.58
N THR A 126 -10.20 -11.63 -13.87
CA THR A 126 -8.86 -11.87 -14.39
C THR A 126 -8.42 -10.74 -15.33
N PRO A 127 -7.92 -9.60 -14.79
CA PRO A 127 -7.52 -8.47 -15.62
C PRO A 127 -6.50 -8.86 -16.67
N ARG A 128 -6.68 -8.37 -17.90
CA ARG A 128 -5.68 -8.48 -18.97
C ARG A 128 -4.59 -7.47 -18.72
N LEU A 129 -3.40 -7.94 -18.42
CA LEU A 129 -2.24 -7.10 -18.13
C LEU A 129 -1.31 -7.06 -19.34
N GLY A 130 -0.95 -5.85 -19.77
CA GLY A 130 0.04 -5.64 -20.82
C GLY A 130 1.49 -5.61 -20.29
N PRO A 131 2.48 -5.47 -21.18
CA PRO A 131 3.88 -5.30 -20.79
C PRO A 131 4.09 -4.05 -19.92
N ALA A 132 4.85 -4.19 -18.85
CA ALA A 132 5.27 -3.12 -17.95
C ALA A 132 6.53 -3.52 -17.17
N ARG A 133 7.16 -2.59 -16.46
CA ARG A 133 8.39 -2.87 -15.68
C ARG A 133 8.09 -3.65 -14.39
N SER A 134 6.84 -3.60 -13.91
CA SER A 134 6.34 -4.38 -12.78
C SER A 134 4.88 -4.76 -12.99
N ARG A 135 4.40 -5.77 -12.25
CA ARG A 135 2.96 -6.10 -12.25
C ARG A 135 2.09 -5.01 -11.61
N SER A 136 2.63 -4.26 -10.66
CA SER A 136 1.97 -3.08 -10.09
C SER A 136 1.76 -2.01 -11.17
N GLU A 137 2.78 -1.75 -12.00
CA GLU A 137 2.65 -0.84 -13.16
C GLU A 137 1.68 -1.38 -14.22
N ALA A 138 1.68 -2.69 -14.48
CA ALA A 138 0.75 -3.29 -15.42
C ALA A 138 -0.72 -3.13 -14.96
N LEU A 139 -0.97 -3.27 -13.65
CA LEU A 139 -2.29 -3.00 -13.06
C LEU A 139 -2.68 -1.52 -13.17
N TYR A 140 -1.74 -0.61 -12.92
CA TYR A 140 -1.98 0.83 -13.09
C TYR A 140 -2.39 1.16 -14.53
N ARG A 141 -1.63 0.65 -15.53
CA ARG A 141 -1.94 0.87 -16.95
C ARG A 141 -3.28 0.27 -17.39
N ALA A 142 -3.74 -0.78 -16.72
CA ALA A 142 -5.03 -1.40 -16.98
C ALA A 142 -6.20 -0.72 -16.25
N SER A 143 -5.91 0.14 -15.26
CA SER A 143 -6.92 0.85 -14.48
C SER A 143 -7.28 2.21 -15.09
N ARG A 144 -8.52 2.64 -14.85
CA ARG A 144 -8.98 4.00 -15.13
C ARG A 144 -8.55 4.89 -13.95
N PRO A 145 -7.83 6.00 -14.16
CA PRO A 145 -7.50 6.93 -13.08
C PRO A 145 -8.77 7.49 -12.43
N VAL A 146 -8.74 7.60 -11.10
CA VAL A 146 -9.80 8.23 -10.30
C VAL A 146 -9.16 9.19 -9.29
N GLU A 147 -9.81 10.32 -9.06
CA GLU A 147 -9.34 11.30 -8.07
C GLU A 147 -9.86 10.96 -6.67
N ARG A 148 -11.14 10.59 -6.58
CA ARG A 148 -11.80 10.18 -5.33
C ARG A 148 -11.99 8.66 -5.35
N PRO A 149 -11.17 7.90 -4.62
CA PRO A 149 -11.26 6.46 -4.63
C PRO A 149 -12.53 5.98 -3.94
N ARG A 150 -12.88 4.72 -4.22
CA ARG A 150 -13.93 3.99 -3.54
C ARG A 150 -13.39 2.67 -2.98
N PRO A 151 -14.07 2.07 -1.99
CA PRO A 151 -13.82 0.68 -1.62
C PRO A 151 -13.76 -0.24 -2.86
N GLY A 152 -12.70 -1.04 -2.94
CA GLY A 152 -12.41 -1.93 -4.07
C GLY A 152 -11.53 -1.34 -5.18
N ASP A 153 -11.29 -0.04 -5.19
CA ASP A 153 -10.31 0.57 -6.11
C ASP A 153 -8.87 0.22 -5.71
N LEU A 154 -7.95 0.43 -6.64
CA LEU A 154 -6.52 0.25 -6.41
C LEU A 154 -5.88 1.56 -5.98
N VAL A 155 -4.85 1.45 -5.15
CA VAL A 155 -3.96 2.55 -4.79
C VAL A 155 -2.54 2.15 -5.15
N PHE A 156 -1.78 3.08 -5.73
CA PHE A 156 -0.43 2.84 -6.22
C PHE A 156 0.57 3.76 -5.54
N PHE A 157 1.79 3.25 -5.39
CA PHE A 157 2.88 3.97 -4.76
C PHE A 157 4.16 3.94 -5.61
N HIS A 158 4.96 4.99 -5.51
CA HIS A 158 6.30 5.10 -6.06
C HIS A 158 7.34 4.71 -5.02
N ASP A 159 8.56 4.35 -5.48
CA ASP A 159 9.77 4.30 -4.64
C ASP A 159 9.71 3.44 -3.36
N THR A 160 8.78 2.50 -3.27
CA THR A 160 8.68 1.57 -2.13
C THR A 160 9.84 0.57 -2.08
N TYR A 161 10.50 0.34 -3.21
CA TYR A 161 11.79 -0.35 -3.31
C TYR A 161 12.52 0.14 -4.56
N ASP A 162 13.85 0.07 -4.49
CA ASP A 162 14.76 0.35 -5.61
C ASP A 162 14.74 -0.83 -6.59
N ARG A 163 14.01 -0.67 -7.70
CA ARG A 163 13.76 -1.70 -8.71
C ARG A 163 14.90 -1.77 -9.70
N ASP A 164 15.41 -0.63 -10.16
CA ASP A 164 16.49 -0.57 -11.14
C ASP A 164 17.89 -0.67 -10.51
N ARG A 165 17.97 -0.66 -9.17
CA ARG A 165 19.17 -0.90 -8.36
C ARG A 165 20.20 0.22 -8.48
N ASN A 166 19.76 1.44 -8.74
CA ASN A 166 20.64 2.60 -8.86
C ASN A 166 20.84 3.34 -7.53
N GLY A 167 20.12 2.97 -6.46
CA GLY A 167 20.22 3.60 -5.14
C GLY A 167 19.48 4.93 -4.99
N HIS A 168 18.73 5.36 -6.00
CA HIS A 168 17.99 6.62 -6.05
C HIS A 168 16.47 6.39 -6.13
N GLY A 169 15.70 7.40 -5.71
CA GLY A 169 14.27 7.46 -5.99
C GLY A 169 14.00 7.83 -7.46
N GLY A 170 12.90 7.33 -8.01
CA GLY A 170 12.51 7.52 -9.42
C GLY A 170 11.74 6.33 -10.01
N ASP A 171 11.55 5.27 -9.25
CA ASP A 171 10.84 4.08 -9.67
C ASP A 171 9.33 4.23 -9.54
N ARG A 172 8.69 4.45 -10.69
CA ARG A 172 7.23 4.55 -10.79
C ARG A 172 6.55 3.20 -10.59
N PHE A 173 5.41 3.27 -9.91
CA PHE A 173 4.45 2.19 -9.66
C PHE A 173 5.14 0.91 -9.14
N THR A 174 5.91 1.05 -8.06
CA THR A 174 6.61 -0.07 -7.43
C THR A 174 5.65 -0.91 -6.59
N HIS A 175 4.58 -0.32 -6.06
CA HIS A 175 3.67 -1.02 -5.16
C HIS A 175 2.21 -0.71 -5.42
N VAL A 176 1.35 -1.63 -4.99
CA VAL A 176 -0.10 -1.55 -5.16
C VAL A 176 -0.80 -2.11 -3.91
N GLY A 177 -1.92 -1.49 -3.55
CA GLY A 177 -2.86 -1.95 -2.53
C GLY A 177 -4.30 -1.87 -3.01
N LEU A 178 -5.22 -2.39 -2.19
CA LEU A 178 -6.67 -2.25 -2.36
C LEU A 178 -7.19 -1.22 -1.37
N VAL A 179 -7.98 -0.27 -1.86
CA VAL A 179 -8.73 0.66 -1.02
C VAL A 179 -9.84 -0.13 -0.34
N GLU A 180 -9.84 -0.15 0.99
CA GLU A 180 -10.85 -0.85 1.78
C GLU A 180 -11.95 0.09 2.26
N ALA A 181 -11.59 1.29 2.69
CA ALA A 181 -12.53 2.28 3.20
C ALA A 181 -11.98 3.68 2.94
N VAL A 182 -12.90 4.64 2.80
CA VAL A 182 -12.61 6.06 2.61
C VAL A 182 -13.43 6.82 3.64
N ASP A 183 -12.77 7.66 4.42
CA ASP A 183 -13.34 8.48 5.49
C ASP A 183 -12.78 9.90 5.37
N GLY A 184 -13.53 10.78 4.71
CA GLY A 184 -13.03 12.09 4.28
C GLY A 184 -11.80 11.92 3.37
N ASP A 185 -10.69 12.56 3.76
CA ASP A 185 -9.39 12.49 3.07
C ASP A 185 -8.56 11.26 3.44
N ALA A 186 -9.01 10.50 4.45
CA ALA A 186 -8.30 9.34 4.93
C ALA A 186 -8.76 8.07 4.21
N VAL A 187 -7.79 7.27 3.78
CA VAL A 187 -8.00 6.02 3.06
C VAL A 187 -7.38 4.88 3.85
N THR A 188 -8.19 3.85 4.10
CA THR A 188 -7.74 2.58 4.65
C THR A 188 -7.40 1.64 3.52
N ILE A 189 -6.21 1.03 3.57
CA ILE A 189 -5.63 0.29 2.46
C ILE A 189 -5.22 -1.09 2.93
N LEU A 190 -5.61 -2.12 2.18
CA LEU A 190 -5.12 -3.48 2.32
C LEU A 190 -3.99 -3.74 1.34
N HIS A 191 -2.82 -4.14 1.84
CA HIS A 191 -1.70 -4.51 0.97
C HIS A 191 -0.86 -5.64 1.57
N ARG A 192 -0.06 -6.26 0.71
CA ARG A 192 0.98 -7.20 1.13
C ARG A 192 2.32 -6.47 1.15
N GLY A 193 2.89 -6.28 2.34
CA GLY A 193 4.29 -5.86 2.55
C GLY A 193 5.18 -7.07 2.83
N GLY A 194 5.47 -7.35 4.10
CA GLY A 194 6.01 -8.65 4.55
C GLY A 194 4.93 -9.66 4.97
N ARG A 195 3.75 -9.15 5.33
CA ARG A 195 2.50 -9.87 5.56
C ARG A 195 1.36 -9.03 4.96
N VAL A 196 0.15 -9.59 4.88
CA VAL A 196 -1.02 -8.80 4.53
C VAL A 196 -1.41 -7.95 5.73
N VAL A 197 -1.47 -6.63 5.54
CA VAL A 197 -1.79 -5.66 6.59
C VAL A 197 -2.78 -4.62 6.08
N ARG A 198 -3.39 -3.95 7.04
CA ARG A 198 -4.12 -2.71 6.85
C ARG A 198 -3.20 -1.55 7.21
N ILE A 199 -3.20 -0.51 6.38
CA ILE A 199 -2.50 0.75 6.62
C ILE A 199 -3.46 1.91 6.40
N ARG A 200 -3.21 3.04 7.06
CA ARG A 200 -3.91 4.31 6.85
C ARG A 200 -3.06 5.26 6.00
N MET A 201 -3.73 6.03 5.14
CA MET A 201 -3.14 7.10 4.37
C MET A 201 -4.04 8.34 4.45
N ASP A 202 -3.47 9.52 4.64
CA ASP A 202 -4.18 10.80 4.69
C ASP A 202 -3.36 11.82 3.88
N LEU A 203 -3.90 12.20 2.72
CA LEU A 203 -3.21 13.07 1.76
C LEU A 203 -3.26 14.55 2.15
N ALA A 204 -4.09 14.95 3.12
CA ALA A 204 -4.08 16.31 3.66
C ALA A 204 -2.82 16.55 4.52
N ARG A 205 -2.20 15.48 5.04
CA ARG A 205 -0.99 15.54 5.88
C ARG A 205 0.03 14.47 5.46
N PRO A 206 0.56 14.52 4.22
CA PRO A 206 1.25 13.38 3.60
C PRO A 206 2.52 12.93 4.33
N SER A 207 3.23 13.84 4.99
CA SER A 207 4.45 13.57 5.77
C SER A 207 4.21 13.42 7.27
N ASP A 208 2.95 13.43 7.74
CA ASP A 208 2.62 13.27 9.16
C ASP A 208 2.56 11.77 9.52
N PRO A 209 3.49 11.24 10.35
CA PRO A 209 3.52 9.83 10.73
C PRO A 209 2.38 9.42 11.66
N THR A 210 1.62 10.36 12.23
CA THR A 210 0.40 10.05 13.00
C THR A 210 -0.83 9.87 12.09
N ALA A 211 -0.76 10.39 10.86
CA ALA A 211 -1.82 10.33 9.88
C ALA A 211 -1.61 9.23 8.83
N ASN A 212 -0.34 8.91 8.55
CA ASN A 212 0.07 8.00 7.50
C ASN A 212 0.92 6.86 8.06
N ASP A 213 0.54 5.63 7.74
CA ASP A 213 1.33 4.44 8.05
C ASP A 213 2.45 4.22 7.02
N PRO A 214 3.55 3.54 7.39
CA PRO A 214 4.62 3.20 6.46
C PRO A 214 4.19 2.11 5.46
N VAL A 215 4.43 2.33 4.16
CA VAL A 215 4.21 1.32 3.10
C VAL A 215 5.39 0.35 2.99
N ARG A 216 6.59 0.85 3.30
CA ARG A 216 7.85 0.09 3.32
C ARG A 216 8.52 0.17 4.68
N ILE A 217 9.34 -0.84 4.98
CA ILE A 217 10.17 -0.86 6.19
C ILE A 217 11.45 -0.08 5.91
N ALA A 218 11.80 0.85 6.80
CA ALA A 218 13.07 1.54 6.78
C ALA A 218 14.25 0.56 6.97
N ARG A 219 15.31 0.71 6.18
CA ARG A 219 16.51 -0.12 6.24
C ARG A 219 17.70 0.73 6.66
N ARG A 220 18.66 0.12 7.35
CA ARG A 220 19.92 0.78 7.79
C ARG A 220 20.73 1.42 6.66
N ARG A 221 20.55 0.93 5.44
CA ARG A 221 21.27 1.33 4.23
C ARG A 221 20.42 2.21 3.31
N ASP A 222 19.25 2.63 3.77
CA ASP A 222 18.46 3.63 3.06
C ASP A 222 19.21 4.97 3.11
N ALA A 223 19.20 5.69 1.98
CA ALA A 223 19.79 7.02 1.91
C ALA A 223 19.06 7.97 2.88
N ARG A 224 19.78 8.99 3.37
CA ARG A 224 19.17 10.02 4.21
C ARG A 224 18.02 10.70 3.46
N GLY A 225 16.87 10.85 4.12
CA GLY A 225 15.67 11.44 3.51
C GLY A 225 14.83 10.46 2.68
N THR A 226 15.12 9.15 2.72
CA THR A 226 14.25 8.13 2.12
C THR A 226 12.85 8.20 2.73
N ARG A 227 11.84 8.36 1.87
CA ARG A 227 10.42 8.41 2.24
C ARG A 227 9.89 7.01 2.50
N TYR A 228 8.92 6.90 3.40
CA TYR A 228 8.35 5.60 3.79
C TYR A 228 6.86 5.65 4.06
N LEU A 229 6.29 6.83 4.34
CA LEU A 229 4.89 7.00 4.65
C LEU A 229 4.02 6.85 3.40
N ALA A 230 2.79 6.36 3.59
CA ALA A 230 1.84 6.18 2.50
C ALA A 230 1.57 7.47 1.73
N GLY A 231 1.33 8.58 2.44
CA GLY A 231 1.06 9.88 1.83
C GLY A 231 2.24 10.42 1.01
N GLU A 232 3.48 10.19 1.47
CA GLU A 232 4.70 10.63 0.76
C GLU A 232 5.00 9.84 -0.52
N LEU A 233 4.59 8.57 -0.52
CA LEU A 233 4.86 7.62 -1.61
C LEU A 233 3.66 7.46 -2.55
N PHE A 234 2.53 8.09 -2.24
CA PHE A 234 1.31 8.02 -3.03
C PHE A 234 1.57 8.46 -4.47
N ALA A 235 1.02 7.70 -5.42
CA ALA A 235 1.14 7.99 -6.84
C ALA A 235 -0.21 8.27 -7.48
N ALA A 236 -1.17 7.37 -7.30
CA ALA A 236 -2.48 7.45 -7.93
C ALA A 236 -3.47 6.45 -7.31
N TYR A 237 -4.75 6.72 -7.53
CA TYR A 237 -5.80 5.70 -7.45
C TYR A 237 -6.18 5.21 -8.85
N GLY A 238 -6.73 3.99 -8.92
CA GLY A 238 -7.20 3.42 -10.18
C GLY A 238 -8.38 2.48 -9.99
N GLU A 239 -9.42 2.69 -10.79
CA GLU A 239 -10.58 1.82 -10.87
C GLU A 239 -10.35 0.73 -11.94
N LEU A 240 -10.54 -0.53 -11.55
CA LEU A 240 -10.41 -1.69 -12.44
C LEU A 240 -11.76 -2.35 -12.79
N LEU A 241 -12.83 -1.97 -12.08
CA LEU A 241 -14.08 -2.74 -12.07
C LEU A 241 -15.19 -2.16 -12.99
N ASP A 242 -14.97 -0.99 -13.59
CA ASP A 242 -15.96 -0.37 -14.48
C ASP A 242 -16.32 -1.25 -15.70
N ALA A 243 -17.56 -1.16 -16.16
CA ALA A 243 -18.23 -2.07 -17.08
C ALA A 243 -17.50 -2.24 -18.44
N ARG A 244 -16.77 -1.23 -18.93
CA ARG A 244 -15.93 -1.37 -20.13
C ARG A 244 -14.68 -2.24 -19.90
N VAL A 245 -14.15 -2.24 -18.67
CA VAL A 245 -13.05 -3.12 -18.26
C VAL A 245 -13.61 -4.52 -17.99
N THR A 246 -14.73 -4.63 -17.27
CA THR A 246 -15.34 -5.91 -16.87
C THR A 246 -15.96 -6.70 -18.04
N GLN A 247 -16.47 -6.05 -19.09
CA GLN A 247 -16.97 -6.74 -20.30
C GLN A 247 -15.84 -7.44 -21.08
N MET A 248 -14.57 -7.02 -20.90
CA MET A 248 -13.40 -7.77 -21.37
C MET A 248 -12.94 -8.89 -20.42
N LEU A 249 -13.42 -8.91 -19.17
CA LEU A 249 -13.07 -9.90 -18.12
C LEU A 249 -14.06 -11.07 -18.04
N GLN A 250 -15.29 -10.90 -18.54
CA GLN A 250 -16.33 -11.94 -18.53
C GLN A 250 -16.07 -13.09 -19.52
N GLY A 251 -15.11 -12.96 -20.45
CA GLY A 251 -14.69 -14.06 -21.34
C GLY A 251 -13.97 -15.22 -20.64
N GLY A 252 -13.76 -15.14 -19.32
CA GLY A 252 -12.99 -16.12 -18.55
C GLY A 252 -13.64 -16.53 -17.22
N ARG A 253 -14.96 -16.40 -17.06
CA ARG A 253 -15.63 -16.98 -15.88
C ARG A 253 -15.48 -18.50 -15.96
N ALA A 254 -14.48 -19.04 -15.28
CA ALA A 254 -14.28 -20.48 -15.19
C ALA A 254 -15.58 -21.08 -14.63
N ALA A 255 -16.22 -21.94 -15.42
CA ALA A 255 -17.40 -22.66 -14.99
C ALA A 255 -17.06 -23.39 -13.69
N VAL A 256 -17.73 -23.03 -12.60
CA VAL A 256 -17.68 -23.79 -11.36
C VAL A 256 -18.10 -25.22 -11.72
N PRO A 257 -17.25 -26.25 -11.52
CA PRO A 257 -17.65 -27.61 -11.81
C PRO A 257 -18.79 -27.95 -10.87
N ARG A 258 -20.00 -28.12 -11.43
CA ARG A 258 -21.12 -28.68 -10.67
C ARG A 258 -20.68 -30.06 -10.18
N ALA A 259 -20.59 -30.21 -8.86
CA ALA A 259 -20.36 -31.50 -8.24
C ALA A 259 -21.41 -32.47 -8.78
N ARG A 260 -20.96 -33.50 -9.50
CA ARG A 260 -21.82 -34.58 -9.94
C ARG A 260 -22.30 -35.32 -8.70
N HIS A 261 -23.59 -35.21 -8.43
CA HIS A 261 -24.27 -36.06 -7.47
C HIS A 261 -24.01 -37.53 -7.85
N PRO A 262 -23.49 -38.38 -6.95
CA PRO A 262 -23.43 -39.80 -7.23
C PRO A 262 -24.85 -40.34 -7.33
N ALA A 263 -25.17 -40.97 -8.45
CA ALA A 263 -26.41 -41.72 -8.61
C ALA A 263 -26.42 -42.86 -7.58
N ALA A 264 -27.45 -42.89 -6.74
CA ALA A 264 -27.74 -44.04 -5.89
C ALA A 264 -28.01 -45.26 -6.77
N ARG A 265 -27.37 -46.37 -6.43
CA ARG A 265 -27.68 -47.70 -6.99
C ARG A 265 -28.77 -48.36 -6.16
#